data_AF-A0A2A2GX36-F1
#
_entry.id   AF-A0A2A2GX36-F1
#
_cell.length_a   1.000
_cell.length_b   1.000
_cell.length_c   1.000
_cell.angle_alpha   90.00
_cell.angle_beta   90.00
_cell.angle_gamma   90.00
#
_symmetry.space_group_name_H-M   'P 1'
#
loop_
_entity.id
_entity.type
_entity.pdbx_description
1 polymer ?
#
loop_
_entity_poly.entity_id
_entity_poly.type
_entity_poly.pdbx_seq_one_letter_code
_entity_poly.pdbx_strand_id
1 'polypeptide(L)'
;MLPDIDLQPLGCFLAKAGKDISGDGENISAFTGKPMACRKTAIGFSNCCKSSGWGHDIGLASCDNEEKAIGKAKEKGLVVDVGEFCAEDVLGVCLRKKHSYCVFDSKLAQIVQAQGRGGQLGVGFGSAKHPDCRGMTIDELQQVKFDTLDFTEFYDELNSNTTLPDSKKLTEKISQQIKNELQGRQP
;
A
#
# COMPACT_ATOMS: atom_id res chain seq x y z
N MET A 1 29.64 -27.00 0.02
CA MET A 1 29.74 -25.54 -0.18
C MET A 1 29.17 -25.23 -1.55
N LEU A 2 27.91 -24.81 -1.61
CA LEU A 2 27.30 -24.23 -2.82
C LEU A 2 27.25 -22.71 -2.58
N PRO A 3 27.55 -21.90 -3.61
CA PRO A 3 27.82 -20.49 -3.44
C PRO A 3 26.54 -19.74 -3.07
N ASP A 4 26.65 -18.90 -2.05
CA ASP A 4 25.65 -17.91 -1.66
C ASP A 4 25.41 -16.94 -2.82
N ILE A 5 24.41 -17.24 -3.65
CA ILE A 5 23.83 -16.28 -4.58
C ILE A 5 23.13 -15.22 -3.71
N ASP A 6 23.59 -13.99 -3.84
CA ASP A 6 23.17 -12.77 -3.15
C ASP A 6 21.66 -12.72 -2.83
N LEU A 7 21.34 -13.24 -1.64
CA LEU A 7 20.00 -13.27 -1.08
C LEU A 7 19.78 -12.10 -0.11
N GLN A 8 20.73 -11.16 0.00
CA GLN A 8 20.62 -10.01 0.91
C GLN A 8 19.41 -9.11 0.63
N PRO A 9 19.05 -8.77 -0.64
CA PRO A 9 17.85 -7.98 -0.88
C PRO A 9 16.60 -8.73 -0.44
N LEU A 10 16.57 -10.05 -0.60
CA LEU A 10 15.49 -10.88 -0.10
C LEU A 10 15.46 -10.93 1.42
N GLY A 11 16.58 -11.18 2.09
CA GLY A 11 16.65 -11.20 3.55
C GLY A 11 16.22 -9.88 4.17
N CYS A 12 16.63 -8.75 3.60
CA CYS A 12 16.19 -7.42 4.01
C CYS A 12 14.68 -7.22 3.77
N PHE A 13 14.19 -7.69 2.63
CA PHE A 13 12.77 -7.64 2.30
C PHE A 13 11.92 -8.46 3.27
N LEU A 14 12.37 -9.66 3.59
CA LEU A 14 11.71 -10.56 4.52
C LEU A 14 11.75 -10.00 5.94
N ALA A 15 12.86 -9.38 6.35
CA ALA A 15 12.95 -8.63 7.60
C ALA A 15 12.01 -7.41 7.61
N LYS A 16 11.78 -6.76 6.46
CA LYS A 16 10.82 -5.65 6.34
C LYS A 16 9.37 -6.14 6.43
N ALA A 17 9.04 -7.26 5.77
CA ALA A 17 7.74 -7.92 5.91
C ALA A 17 7.47 -8.36 7.36
N GLY A 18 8.49 -8.88 8.05
CA GLY A 18 8.40 -9.21 9.48
C GLY A 18 8.22 -7.99 10.39
N LYS A 19 8.83 -6.84 10.05
CA LYS A 19 8.66 -5.56 10.74
C LYS A 19 7.29 -4.92 10.52
N ASP A 20 6.63 -5.21 9.41
CA ASP A 20 5.29 -4.71 9.11
C ASP A 20 4.21 -5.43 9.96
N ILE A 21 4.59 -6.42 10.77
CA ILE A 21 3.73 -7.11 11.74
C ILE A 21 3.86 -6.42 13.11
N SER A 22 2.79 -5.81 13.59
CA SER A 22 2.74 -5.05 14.86
C SER A 22 1.53 -5.46 15.69
N GLY A 23 1.73 -5.57 17.02
CA GLY A 23 0.66 -5.86 17.99
C GLY A 23 1.14 -6.69 19.19
N ASP A 24 0.36 -6.65 20.27
CA ASP A 24 0.61 -7.33 21.55
C ASP A 24 -0.33 -8.53 21.66
N GLY A 25 0.23 -9.75 21.64
CA GLY A 25 -0.43 -11.03 21.97
C GLY A 25 -1.66 -11.45 21.14
N GLU A 26 -2.75 -10.68 21.22
CA GLU A 26 -4.09 -11.03 20.75
C GLU A 26 -4.55 -10.22 19.51
N ASN A 27 -3.92 -9.07 19.22
CA ASN A 27 -4.28 -8.22 18.07
C ASN A 27 -3.07 -7.94 17.18
N ILE A 28 -2.47 -9.01 16.65
CA ILE A 28 -1.37 -8.90 15.71
C ILE A 28 -1.93 -8.59 14.33
N SER A 29 -1.48 -7.49 13.73
CA SER A 29 -1.85 -7.11 12.37
C SER A 29 -0.61 -6.82 11.52
N ALA A 30 -0.73 -7.07 10.22
CA ALA A 30 0.33 -6.84 9.25
C ALA A 30 -0.09 -5.84 8.16
N PHE A 31 0.88 -5.18 7.55
CA PHE A 31 0.68 -4.34 6.36
C PHE A 31 -0.26 -3.15 6.61
N THR A 32 -0.19 -2.54 7.79
CA THR A 32 -1.00 -1.37 8.14
C THR A 32 -0.72 -0.18 7.22
N GLY A 33 -1.78 0.43 6.70
CA GLY A 33 -1.71 1.65 5.90
C GLY A 33 -2.06 2.90 6.72
N LYS A 34 -1.72 4.07 6.17
CA LYS A 34 -2.07 5.38 6.73
C LYS A 34 -3.20 5.99 5.91
N PRO A 35 -4.30 6.42 6.54
CA PRO A 35 -5.33 7.18 5.84
C PRO A 35 -4.79 8.57 5.54
N MET A 36 -4.83 8.98 4.27
CA MET A 36 -4.38 10.30 3.82
C MET A 36 -5.36 10.87 2.80
N ALA A 37 -5.46 12.19 2.71
CA ALA A 37 -6.36 12.84 1.75
C ALA A 37 -5.75 14.06 1.06
N CYS A 38 -6.05 14.22 -0.22
CA CYS A 38 -5.64 15.40 -1.00
C CYS A 38 -6.86 16.23 -1.43
N ARG A 39 -6.66 17.53 -1.62
CA ARG A 39 -7.71 18.44 -2.11
C ARG A 39 -7.89 18.31 -3.61
N LYS A 40 -9.17 18.31 -4.03
CA LYS A 40 -9.59 18.50 -5.41
C LYS A 40 -10.31 19.84 -5.51
N THR A 41 -9.67 20.83 -6.11
CA THR A 41 -10.31 22.14 -6.33
C THR A 41 -11.00 22.16 -7.69
N ALA A 42 -12.26 22.60 -7.73
CA ALA A 42 -13.06 22.67 -8.97
C ALA A 42 -12.77 23.91 -9.83
N ILE A 43 -11.94 24.85 -9.35
CA ILE A 43 -11.70 26.15 -9.99
C ILE A 43 -10.21 26.50 -9.85
N GLY A 44 -9.52 26.61 -10.98
CA GLY A 44 -8.25 27.34 -11.14
C GLY A 44 -7.11 27.00 -10.17
N PHE A 45 -6.22 26.09 -10.60
CA PHE A 45 -4.79 26.03 -10.25
C PHE A 45 -4.26 25.09 -9.16
N SER A 46 -5.03 24.18 -8.53
CA SER A 46 -4.37 23.04 -7.85
C SER A 46 -5.25 21.79 -7.75
N ASN A 47 -4.89 20.76 -8.52
CA ASN A 47 -5.37 19.39 -8.35
C ASN A 47 -4.25 18.59 -7.68
N CYS A 48 -4.08 18.80 -6.37
CA CYS A 48 -3.01 18.19 -5.56
C CYS A 48 -3.12 16.66 -5.46
N CYS A 49 -4.15 16.09 -6.05
CA CYS A 49 -4.38 14.65 -6.14
C CYS A 49 -3.75 13.97 -7.36
N LYS A 50 -3.23 14.72 -8.34
CA LYS A 50 -2.56 14.12 -9.51
C LYS A 50 -1.11 13.77 -9.18
N SER A 51 -0.64 12.62 -9.67
CA SER A 51 0.79 12.27 -9.70
C SER A 51 1.53 13.29 -10.56
N SER A 52 2.71 13.75 -10.10
CA SER A 52 3.49 14.80 -10.75
C SER A 52 4.00 14.37 -12.13
N GLY A 53 3.27 14.74 -13.18
CA GLY A 53 3.78 14.77 -14.55
C GLY A 53 4.51 16.08 -14.82
N TRP A 54 5.57 16.03 -15.63
CA TRP A 54 6.53 17.09 -16.02
C TRP A 54 5.95 18.37 -16.67
N GLY A 55 4.66 18.68 -16.50
CA GLY A 55 3.98 19.81 -17.14
C GLY A 55 2.80 20.40 -16.35
N HIS A 56 2.77 20.27 -15.01
CA HIS A 56 1.68 20.79 -14.16
C HIS A 56 2.15 21.58 -12.92
N ASP A 57 3.42 22.02 -12.89
CA ASP A 57 4.09 22.54 -11.69
C ASP A 57 3.65 23.94 -11.21
N ILE A 58 2.92 24.71 -12.01
CA ILE A 58 2.47 26.06 -11.60
C ILE A 58 1.46 26.00 -10.43
N GLY A 59 0.79 24.86 -10.24
CA GLY A 59 -0.21 24.66 -9.19
C GLY A 59 0.20 23.81 -7.99
N LEU A 60 1.22 22.97 -8.15
CA LEU A 60 1.62 21.96 -7.16
C LEU A 60 2.46 22.51 -6.00
N ALA A 61 3.08 23.69 -6.18
CA ALA A 61 3.82 24.37 -5.12
C ALA A 61 2.93 24.68 -3.90
N SER A 62 1.64 24.93 -4.15
CA SER A 62 0.63 25.24 -3.12
C SER A 62 0.13 24.02 -2.34
N CYS A 63 0.46 22.81 -2.79
CA CYS A 63 0.07 21.58 -2.09
C CYS A 63 0.86 21.42 -0.79
N ASP A 64 0.20 20.94 0.25
CA ASP A 64 0.85 20.67 1.53
C ASP A 64 1.70 19.40 1.48
N ASN A 65 2.40 19.12 2.59
CA ASN A 65 3.32 17.99 2.67
C ASN A 65 2.58 16.64 2.57
N GLU A 66 1.35 16.54 3.07
CA GLU A 66 0.54 15.33 2.98
C GLU A 66 0.18 15.04 1.53
N GLU A 67 -0.31 16.06 0.81
CA GLU A 67 -0.64 15.99 -0.61
C GLU A 67 0.56 15.60 -1.47
N LYS A 68 1.72 16.22 -1.22
CA LYS A 68 2.98 15.87 -1.88
C LYS A 68 3.40 14.42 -1.58
N ALA A 69 3.19 13.95 -0.36
CA ALA A 69 3.49 12.58 0.03
C ALA A 69 2.56 11.57 -0.66
N ILE A 70 1.27 11.89 -0.81
CA ILE A 70 0.32 11.09 -1.61
C ILE A 70 0.78 11.02 -3.07
N GLY A 71 1.18 12.15 -3.66
CA GLY A 71 1.69 12.20 -5.04
C GLY A 71 2.89 11.26 -5.24
N LYS A 72 3.89 11.33 -4.35
CA LYS A 72 5.05 10.43 -4.38
C LYS A 72 4.66 8.96 -4.15
N ALA A 73 3.72 8.69 -3.25
CA ALA A 73 3.24 7.34 -3.01
C ALA A 73 2.50 6.77 -4.24
N LYS A 74 1.76 7.60 -4.98
CA LYS A 74 1.12 7.21 -6.25
C LYS A 74 2.13 6.85 -7.32
N GLU A 75 3.18 7.65 -7.49
CA GLU A 75 4.27 7.34 -8.43
C GLU A 75 4.96 6.02 -8.12
N LYS A 76 5.06 5.68 -6.83
CA LYS A 76 5.59 4.40 -6.36
C LYS A 76 4.54 3.27 -6.32
N GLY A 77 3.29 3.55 -6.69
CA GLY A 77 2.18 2.59 -6.64
C GLY A 77 1.90 2.03 -5.24
N LEU A 78 2.05 2.85 -4.21
CA LEU A 78 1.88 2.49 -2.79
C LEU A 78 0.50 2.88 -2.24
N VAL A 79 -0.47 3.17 -3.10
CA VAL A 79 -1.78 3.68 -2.69
C VAL A 79 -2.92 2.75 -3.07
N VAL A 80 -3.96 2.74 -2.26
CA VAL A 80 -5.30 2.26 -2.61
C VAL A 80 -6.24 3.47 -2.62
N ASP A 81 -6.99 3.63 -3.71
CA ASP A 81 -8.02 4.66 -3.87
C ASP A 81 -9.27 4.29 -3.04
N VAL A 82 -9.69 5.19 -2.16
CA VAL A 82 -10.89 4.96 -1.30
C VAL A 82 -12.08 5.77 -1.81
N GLY A 83 -11.83 6.97 -2.35
CA GLY A 83 -12.86 7.77 -3.02
C GLY A 83 -12.89 9.24 -2.63
N GLU A 84 -13.84 9.96 -3.22
CA GLU A 84 -14.03 11.41 -3.05
C GLU A 84 -15.10 11.71 -2.00
N PHE A 85 -14.89 12.76 -1.21
CA PHE A 85 -15.86 13.27 -0.25
C PHE A 85 -15.89 14.80 -0.20
N CYS A 86 -17.01 15.35 0.26
CA CYS A 86 -17.11 16.76 0.55
C CYS A 86 -16.52 17.04 1.93
N ALA A 87 -15.45 17.84 1.97
CA ALA A 87 -14.80 18.26 3.20
C ALA A 87 -15.44 19.51 3.81
N GLU A 88 -16.08 20.33 2.99
CA GLU A 88 -16.78 21.54 3.41
C GLU A 88 -18.01 21.75 2.53
N ASP A 89 -19.18 21.75 3.15
CA ASP A 89 -20.47 22.00 2.51
C ASP A 89 -21.20 23.16 3.18
N VAL A 90 -21.91 23.95 2.36
CA VAL A 90 -22.75 25.06 2.82
C VAL A 90 -24.05 25.01 2.03
N LEU A 91 -25.19 24.93 2.74
CA LEU A 91 -26.53 24.84 2.13
C LEU A 91 -26.67 23.68 1.11
N GLY A 92 -26.00 22.56 1.35
CA GLY A 92 -26.02 21.38 0.46
C GLY A 92 -25.12 21.49 -0.78
N VAL A 93 -24.40 22.60 -0.95
CA VAL A 93 -23.42 22.78 -2.01
C VAL A 93 -22.02 22.47 -1.49
N CYS A 94 -21.30 21.58 -2.16
CA CYS A 94 -19.95 21.22 -1.78
C CYS A 94 -18.95 22.30 -2.21
N LEU A 95 -18.35 22.99 -1.24
CA LEU A 95 -17.37 24.05 -1.49
C LEU A 95 -15.95 23.50 -1.63
N ARG A 96 -15.61 22.45 -0.87
CA ARG A 96 -14.30 21.81 -0.93
C ARG A 96 -14.41 20.31 -1.00
N LYS A 97 -13.86 19.74 -2.07
CA LYS A 97 -13.75 18.29 -2.25
C LYS A 97 -12.37 17.81 -1.83
N LYS A 98 -12.34 16.65 -1.20
CA LYS A 98 -11.12 15.90 -0.93
C LYS A 98 -11.26 14.49 -1.48
N HIS A 99 -10.13 13.85 -1.72
CA HIS A 99 -10.06 12.47 -2.14
C HIS A 99 -9.16 11.70 -1.18
N SER A 100 -9.65 10.59 -0.65
CA SER A 100 -8.98 9.77 0.35
C SER A 100 -8.31 8.54 -0.24
N TYR A 101 -7.18 8.17 0.36
CA TYR A 101 -6.38 7.01 0.00
C TYR A 101 -5.93 6.29 1.26
N CYS A 102 -5.69 4.99 1.12
CA CYS A 102 -4.82 4.26 2.03
C CYS A 102 -3.41 4.23 1.43
N VAL A 103 -2.44 4.75 2.16
CA VAL A 103 -1.03 4.80 1.74
C VAL A 103 -0.23 3.80 2.55
N PHE A 104 0.53 2.94 1.87
CA PHE A 104 1.29 1.85 2.48
C PHE A 104 2.80 2.11 2.42
N ASP A 105 3.53 1.56 3.39
CA ASP A 105 4.99 1.77 3.51
C ASP A 105 5.81 0.86 2.55
N SER A 106 5.14 -0.07 1.84
CA SER A 106 5.76 -0.94 0.83
C SER A 106 4.77 -1.38 -0.27
N LYS A 107 5.29 -1.69 -1.46
CA LYS A 107 4.50 -2.19 -2.59
C LYS A 107 3.89 -3.57 -2.29
N LEU A 108 4.62 -4.41 -1.55
CA LEU A 108 4.10 -5.67 -1.01
C LEU A 108 2.85 -5.43 -0.15
N ALA A 109 2.93 -4.51 0.82
CA ALA A 109 1.81 -4.19 1.70
C ALA A 109 0.59 -3.70 0.89
N GLN A 110 0.81 -2.85 -0.10
CA GLN A 110 -0.24 -2.37 -1.00
C GLN A 110 -0.90 -3.53 -1.75
N ILE A 111 -0.13 -4.45 -2.33
CA ILE A 111 -0.64 -5.58 -3.12
C ILE A 111 -1.44 -6.53 -2.23
N VAL A 112 -0.90 -6.91 -1.07
CA VAL A 112 -1.56 -7.82 -0.13
C VAL A 112 -2.88 -7.23 0.36
N GLN A 113 -2.91 -5.92 0.65
CA GLN A 113 -4.12 -5.24 1.07
C GLN A 113 -5.13 -5.11 -0.09
N ALA A 114 -4.70 -4.63 -1.25
CA ALA A 114 -5.60 -4.39 -2.38
C ALA A 114 -6.19 -5.70 -2.94
N GLN A 115 -5.32 -6.66 -3.27
CA GLN A 115 -5.70 -7.90 -3.94
C GLN A 115 -6.14 -8.98 -2.92
N GLY A 116 -5.47 -9.08 -1.77
CA GLY A 116 -5.81 -10.05 -0.73
C GLY A 116 -7.05 -9.62 0.05
N ARG A 117 -6.93 -8.57 0.88
CA ARG A 117 -8.04 -8.08 1.72
C ARG A 117 -9.21 -7.60 0.87
N GLY A 118 -8.97 -6.68 -0.08
CA GLY A 118 -10.02 -6.11 -0.92
C GLY A 118 -10.59 -7.08 -1.94
N GLY A 119 -9.72 -7.79 -2.66
CA GLY A 119 -10.11 -8.69 -3.75
C GLY A 119 -10.60 -10.06 -3.29
N GLN A 120 -9.77 -10.82 -2.58
CA GLN A 120 -10.10 -12.20 -2.21
C GLN A 120 -11.07 -12.29 -1.03
N LEU A 121 -10.85 -11.49 0.02
CA LEU A 121 -11.66 -11.55 1.25
C LEU A 121 -12.90 -10.64 1.19
N GLY A 122 -12.97 -9.72 0.22
CA GLY A 122 -14.09 -8.77 0.08
C GLY A 122 -14.16 -7.74 1.22
N VAL A 123 -13.07 -7.53 1.97
CA VAL A 123 -13.02 -6.59 3.07
C VAL A 123 -12.61 -5.22 2.53
N GLY A 124 -13.56 -4.28 2.45
CA GLY A 124 -13.33 -2.95 1.89
C GLY A 124 -12.44 -2.03 2.75
N PHE A 125 -12.14 -0.86 2.21
CA PHE A 125 -11.29 0.19 2.83
C PHE A 125 -12.10 1.33 3.47
N GLY A 126 -13.32 1.04 3.93
CA GLY A 126 -14.22 2.04 4.50
C GLY A 126 -14.79 3.02 3.48
N SER A 127 -15.19 4.20 3.94
CA SER A 127 -15.74 5.26 3.09
C SER A 127 -14.71 6.35 2.85
N ALA A 128 -14.88 7.16 1.80
CA ALA A 128 -13.99 8.28 1.53
C ALA A 128 -13.81 9.24 2.74
N LYS A 129 -14.86 9.45 3.55
CA LYS A 129 -14.78 10.30 4.76
C LYS A 129 -14.18 9.58 5.97
N HIS A 130 -14.29 8.25 6.01
CA HIS A 130 -13.81 7.38 7.08
C HIS A 130 -13.09 6.16 6.47
N PRO A 131 -11.88 6.35 5.92
CA PRO A 131 -11.11 5.27 5.33
C PRO A 131 -10.65 4.29 6.42
N ASP A 132 -10.77 3.00 6.14
CA ASP A 132 -10.26 1.92 6.97
C ASP A 132 -8.97 1.34 6.34
N CYS A 133 -7.84 1.87 6.79
CA CYS A 133 -6.51 1.45 6.35
C CYS A 133 -5.82 0.52 7.35
N ARG A 134 -6.56 -0.13 8.26
CA ARG A 134 -5.97 -1.03 9.26
C ARG A 134 -5.14 -2.16 8.64
N GLY A 135 -4.22 -2.70 9.42
CA GLY A 135 -3.53 -3.94 9.07
C GLY A 135 -4.48 -5.12 8.94
N MET A 136 -4.07 -6.11 8.16
CA MET A 136 -4.73 -7.40 8.11
C MET A 136 -4.42 -8.20 9.37
N THR A 137 -5.46 -8.78 9.97
CA THR A 137 -5.33 -9.71 11.09
C THR A 137 -4.68 -11.02 10.64
N ILE A 138 -4.20 -11.82 11.60
CA ILE A 138 -3.64 -13.16 11.32
C ILE A 138 -4.65 -14.04 10.58
N ASP A 139 -5.91 -14.06 11.01
CA ASP A 139 -6.96 -14.87 10.39
C ASP A 139 -7.23 -14.46 8.94
N GLU A 140 -7.21 -13.16 8.65
CA GLU A 140 -7.31 -12.65 7.28
C GLU A 140 -6.08 -13.05 6.46
N LEU A 141 -4.87 -12.94 7.00
CA LEU A 141 -3.63 -13.33 6.32
C LEU A 141 -3.63 -14.82 5.98
N GLN A 142 -4.09 -15.69 6.89
CA GLN A 142 -4.17 -17.13 6.66
C GLN A 142 -5.16 -17.50 5.54
N GLN A 143 -6.19 -16.70 5.33
CA GLN A 143 -7.18 -16.91 4.28
C GLN A 143 -6.74 -16.42 2.90
N VAL A 144 -5.75 -15.51 2.83
CA VAL A 144 -5.23 -15.00 1.56
C VAL A 144 -4.37 -16.04 0.86
N LYS A 145 -4.70 -16.29 -0.40
CA LYS A 145 -3.92 -17.12 -1.32
C LYS A 145 -2.81 -16.28 -1.95
N PHE A 146 -1.69 -16.15 -1.23
CA PHE A 146 -0.54 -15.33 -1.65
C PHE A 146 0.07 -15.74 -2.99
N ASP A 147 -0.03 -17.02 -3.37
CA ASP A 147 0.44 -17.58 -4.64
C ASP A 147 -0.36 -17.10 -5.86
N THR A 148 -1.55 -16.52 -5.63
CA THR A 148 -2.42 -15.98 -6.68
C THR A 148 -2.40 -14.46 -6.78
N LEU A 149 -1.67 -13.78 -5.89
CA LEU A 149 -1.49 -12.34 -5.95
C LEU A 149 -0.49 -11.99 -7.05
N ASP A 150 -0.81 -10.94 -7.80
CA ASP A 150 0.09 -10.42 -8.84
C ASP A 150 1.12 -9.46 -8.22
N PHE A 151 2.36 -9.94 -8.15
CA PHE A 151 3.51 -9.19 -7.67
C PHE A 151 4.38 -8.63 -8.80
N THR A 152 3.97 -8.71 -10.06
CA THR A 152 4.77 -8.30 -11.23
C THR A 152 5.31 -6.88 -11.11
N GLU A 153 4.48 -5.92 -10.72
CA GLU A 153 4.93 -4.53 -10.53
C GLU A 153 5.96 -4.39 -9.39
N PHE A 154 5.88 -5.22 -8.36
CA PHE A 154 6.87 -5.25 -7.29
C PHE A 154 8.19 -5.85 -7.77
N TYR A 155 8.14 -6.86 -8.65
CA TYR A 155 9.31 -7.41 -9.31
C TYR A 155 10.03 -6.40 -10.18
N ASP A 156 9.29 -5.64 -10.99
CA ASP A 156 9.88 -4.66 -11.89
C ASP A 156 10.64 -3.57 -11.10
N GLU A 157 10.10 -3.16 -9.95
CA GLU A 157 10.77 -2.23 -9.02
C GLU A 157 12.07 -2.83 -8.48
N LEU A 158 12.07 -4.10 -8.06
CA LEU A 158 13.28 -4.76 -7.56
C LEU A 158 14.31 -5.05 -8.66
N ASN A 159 13.86 -5.49 -9.84
CA ASN A 159 14.71 -5.89 -10.97
C ASN A 159 15.38 -4.70 -11.65
N SER A 160 14.81 -3.49 -11.53
CA SER A 160 15.47 -2.27 -11.99
C SER A 160 16.83 -2.02 -11.30
N ASN A 161 17.10 -2.69 -10.17
CA ASN A 161 18.33 -2.53 -9.38
C ASN A 161 19.15 -3.82 -9.18
N THR A 162 18.67 -5.02 -9.58
CA THR A 162 19.39 -6.31 -9.38
C THR A 162 18.83 -7.43 -10.27
N THR A 163 19.64 -8.41 -10.70
CA THR A 163 19.14 -9.65 -11.34
C THR A 163 18.48 -10.59 -10.32
N LEU A 164 17.15 -10.60 -10.25
CA LEU A 164 16.41 -11.55 -9.41
C LEU A 164 15.99 -12.83 -10.16
N PRO A 165 15.78 -13.94 -9.44
CA PRO A 165 15.15 -15.13 -9.99
C PRO A 165 13.69 -14.85 -10.42
N ASP A 166 13.22 -15.66 -11.38
CA ASP A 166 11.87 -15.70 -11.94
C ASP A 166 10.75 -15.32 -10.93
N SER A 167 9.80 -14.49 -11.37
CA SER A 167 8.73 -13.91 -10.52
C SER A 167 7.90 -14.97 -9.79
N LYS A 168 7.75 -16.17 -10.36
CA LYS A 168 7.05 -17.27 -9.67
C LYS A 168 7.81 -17.76 -8.43
N LYS A 169 9.14 -17.90 -8.53
CA LYS A 169 9.99 -18.43 -7.45
C LYS A 169 10.06 -17.49 -6.26
N LEU A 170 10.05 -16.18 -6.50
CA LEU A 170 10.02 -15.23 -5.40
C LEU A 170 8.63 -15.16 -4.76
N THR A 171 7.54 -15.29 -5.52
CA THR A 171 6.18 -15.27 -4.95
C THR A 171 5.99 -16.47 -4.01
N GLU A 172 6.47 -17.64 -4.43
CA GLU A 172 6.55 -18.83 -3.58
C GLU A 172 7.35 -18.54 -2.31
N LYS A 173 8.52 -17.92 -2.42
CA LYS A 173 9.39 -17.63 -1.27
C LYS A 173 8.80 -16.60 -0.31
N ILE A 174 8.16 -15.56 -0.81
CA ILE A 174 7.43 -14.58 0.00
C ILE A 174 6.30 -15.27 0.76
N SER A 175 5.51 -16.07 0.05
CA SER A 175 4.39 -16.83 0.62
C SER A 175 4.87 -17.78 1.71
N GLN A 176 5.96 -18.51 1.48
CA GLN A 176 6.55 -19.42 2.46
C GLN A 176 7.03 -18.68 3.70
N GLN A 177 7.69 -17.53 3.53
CA GLN A 177 8.19 -16.78 4.66
C GLN A 177 7.07 -16.17 5.51
N ILE A 178 6.05 -15.59 4.87
CA ILE A 178 4.87 -15.09 5.57
C ILE A 178 4.24 -16.23 6.38
N LYS A 179 4.05 -17.41 5.76
CA LYS A 179 3.52 -18.59 6.47
C LYS A 179 4.38 -19.01 7.67
N ASN A 180 5.71 -19.03 7.53
CA ASN A 180 6.61 -19.37 8.62
C ASN A 180 6.53 -18.38 9.79
N GLU A 181 6.49 -17.07 9.50
CA GLU A 181 6.35 -16.01 10.51
C GLU A 181 4.99 -16.06 11.23
N LEU A 182 3.92 -16.45 10.51
CA LEU A 182 2.60 -16.66 11.10
C LEU A 182 2.59 -17.91 12.01
N GLN A 183 3.20 -19.00 11.57
CA GLN A 183 3.26 -20.27 12.32
C GLN A 183 4.12 -20.18 13.59
N GLY A 184 5.22 -19.41 13.56
CA GLY A 184 6.09 -19.20 14.73
C GLY A 184 5.48 -18.34 15.85
N ARG A 185 4.33 -17.70 15.60
CA ARG A 185 3.61 -16.84 16.55
C ARG A 185 2.32 -17.48 17.09
N GLN A 186 1.99 -18.69 16.65
CA GLN A 186 0.82 -19.42 17.14
C GLN A 186 1.19 -20.17 18.43
N PRO A 187 0.54 -19.90 19.58
CA PRO A 187 0.85 -20.58 20.84
C PRO A 187 0.46 -22.06 20.83
#